data_AF-A0A2T4WKX5-F1
#
_entry.id   AF-A0A2T4WKX5-F1
#
_cell.length_a   1.000
_cell.length_b   1.000
_cell.length_c   1.000
_cell.angle_alpha   90.00
_cell.angle_beta   90.00
_cell.angle_gamma   90.00
#
_symmetry.space_group_name_H-M   'P 1'
#
loop_
_entity.id
_entity.type
_entity.pdbx_description
1 polymer ?
#
loop_
_entity_poly.entity_id
_entity_poly.type
_entity_poly.pdbx_seq_one_letter_code
_entity_poly.pdbx_strand_id
1 'polypeptide(L)'
;MLKALILSLSLIGLVQGQDVPQLPPYFDYQLRTDSMMVQKYKDGAYYIEGQENILQIGCRGELKVEIAFSLSLSNDFLFEEYPEIMAGKWIDYHPEGFEMILYGVKKKGGSFDSIFEARIEDYCVYGQHNYFTSSKDYFIFTYQYAMNGGGSVKGYKDMGLWQEFMEGFSYWLDRAPLKDFNLKALSEDSLIGSDFNWKGEYMVLPRDSMLAFTDLKQLVGREIKRENSSRLVKLKSWNKAKSISNYREPKANWYKNKAKWWRRQNLIYVWVEGWGLEVYRVSAPGVMVQMKHGFALIKSS
;
A
#
# COMPACT_ATOMS: atom_id res chain seq x y z
N MET A 1 16.35 24.48 -29.80
CA MET A 1 16.23 25.46 -28.68
C MET A 1 15.31 24.87 -27.63
N LEU A 2 15.91 24.61 -26.48
CA LEU A 2 15.27 24.13 -25.26
C LEU A 2 14.32 25.22 -24.72
N LYS A 3 13.06 24.90 -24.47
CA LYS A 3 12.22 25.68 -23.54
C LYS A 3 11.54 24.72 -22.58
N ALA A 4 12.16 24.61 -21.41
CA ALA A 4 11.56 24.09 -20.20
C ALA A 4 10.32 24.92 -19.86
N LEU A 5 9.23 24.25 -19.50
CA LEU A 5 8.12 24.87 -18.78
C LEU A 5 7.91 24.07 -17.49
N ILE A 6 8.66 24.50 -16.48
CA ILE A 6 8.36 24.28 -15.07
C ILE A 6 7.09 25.09 -14.79
N LEU A 7 6.01 24.44 -14.37
CA LEU A 7 4.91 25.14 -13.71
C LEU A 7 4.36 24.30 -12.56
N SER A 8 4.99 24.55 -11.42
CA SER A 8 4.45 24.43 -10.06
C SER A 8 3.16 25.23 -9.89
N LEU A 9 2.14 24.64 -9.25
CA LEU A 9 1.11 25.30 -8.42
C LEU A 9 0.20 24.20 -7.86
N SER A 10 0.53 23.67 -6.67
CA SER A 10 -0.17 24.13 -5.48
C SER A 10 0.77 24.30 -4.29
N LEU A 11 1.21 25.55 -4.09
CA LEU A 11 1.52 26.09 -2.77
C LEU A 11 0.21 26.64 -2.19
N ILE A 12 -0.29 25.99 -1.14
CA ILE A 12 -1.13 26.64 -0.13
C ILE A 12 -0.35 26.50 1.19
N GLY A 13 0.28 27.61 1.57
CA GLY A 13 0.30 28.17 2.92
C GLY A 13 0.64 27.30 4.13
N LEU A 14 1.84 27.60 4.68
CA LEU A 14 2.09 27.95 6.08
C LEU A 14 2.22 26.83 7.12
N VAL A 15 3.49 26.53 7.42
CA VAL A 15 4.09 26.32 8.76
C VAL A 15 3.18 25.66 9.80
N GLN A 16 3.13 24.33 9.76
CA GLN A 16 3.35 23.54 10.96
C GLN A 16 4.58 22.69 10.69
N GLY A 17 5.52 22.64 11.62
CA GLY A 17 6.57 21.63 11.58
C GLY A 17 5.88 20.29 11.46
N GLN A 18 5.91 19.67 10.28
CA GLN A 18 5.42 18.30 10.11
C GLN A 18 6.50 17.37 10.62
N ASP A 19 6.59 17.42 11.92
CA ASP A 19 7.15 16.44 12.82
C ASP A 19 6.67 15.01 12.52
N VAL A 20 5.56 14.87 11.77
CA VAL A 20 4.90 13.60 11.47
C VAL A 20 4.71 13.48 9.95
N PRO A 21 5.02 12.33 9.34
CA PRO A 21 4.93 12.15 7.89
C PRO A 21 3.49 12.24 7.37
N GLN A 22 3.32 12.79 6.16
CA GLN A 22 2.08 12.64 5.40
C GLN A 22 2.07 11.25 4.73
N LEU A 23 1.75 10.22 5.51
CA LEU A 23 1.60 8.86 4.99
C LEU A 23 0.19 8.64 4.46
N PRO A 24 0.01 7.76 3.47
CA PRO A 24 -1.33 7.39 3.04
C PRO A 24 -2.09 6.71 4.20
N PRO A 25 -3.40 6.92 4.34
CA PRO A 25 -4.13 6.48 5.53
C PRO A 25 -4.59 5.01 5.45
N TYR A 26 -3.76 4.12 4.93
CA TYR A 26 -4.09 2.70 4.64
C TYR A 26 -3.64 1.74 5.73
N PHE A 27 -2.65 2.15 6.51
CA PHE A 27 -2.06 1.33 7.55
C PHE A 27 -2.10 2.11 8.85
N ASP A 28 -2.19 1.37 9.95
CA ASP A 28 -1.70 1.88 11.21
C ASP A 28 -0.17 1.85 11.15
N TYR A 29 0.46 2.96 11.50
CA TYR A 29 1.90 3.13 11.49
C TYR A 29 2.43 3.37 12.89
N GLN A 30 3.50 2.67 13.25
CA GLN A 30 4.27 2.98 14.45
C GLN A 30 5.75 3.03 14.08
N LEU A 31 6.39 4.17 14.29
CA LEU A 31 7.84 4.31 14.12
C LEU A 31 8.52 4.43 15.48
N ARG A 32 9.61 3.70 15.67
CA ARG A 32 10.48 3.74 16.85
C ARG A 32 11.93 3.93 16.46
N THR A 33 12.63 4.75 17.22
CA THR A 33 14.07 5.06 17.10
C THR A 33 14.85 4.60 18.31
N ASP A 34 14.15 4.35 19.43
CA ASP A 34 14.72 3.93 20.71
C ASP A 34 15.05 2.43 20.76
N SER A 35 14.41 1.63 19.92
CA SER A 35 14.52 0.17 19.88
C SER A 35 14.18 -0.41 18.50
N MET A 36 14.69 -1.61 18.25
CA MET A 36 14.34 -2.39 17.07
C MET A 36 13.08 -3.18 17.38
N MET A 37 12.02 -2.95 16.63
CA MET A 37 10.81 -3.77 16.69
C MET A 37 11.08 -5.14 16.09
N VAL A 38 10.69 -6.20 16.79
CA VAL A 38 10.77 -7.58 16.34
C VAL A 38 9.41 -8.23 16.51
N GLN A 39 8.99 -8.97 15.49
CA GLN A 39 7.77 -9.75 15.57
C GLN A 39 8.01 -11.06 16.33
N LYS A 40 7.22 -11.30 17.38
CA LYS A 40 7.25 -12.51 18.22
C LYS A 40 5.91 -13.22 18.18
N TYR A 41 5.94 -14.55 18.17
CA TYR A 41 4.75 -15.39 18.23
C TYR A 41 4.59 -16.00 19.62
N LYS A 42 3.40 -15.88 20.21
CA LYS A 42 3.06 -16.51 21.48
C LYS A 42 1.56 -16.77 21.55
N ASP A 43 1.18 -17.95 22.05
CA ASP A 43 -0.21 -18.31 22.36
C ASP A 43 -1.21 -18.10 21.20
N GLY A 44 -0.78 -18.28 19.95
CA GLY A 44 -1.67 -18.17 18.78
C GLY A 44 -1.61 -16.85 18.04
N ALA A 45 -0.98 -15.82 18.60
CA ALA A 45 -0.92 -14.48 18.02
C ALA A 45 0.51 -13.94 17.94
N TYR A 46 0.71 -13.01 17.00
CA TYR A 46 1.92 -12.21 16.95
C TYR A 46 1.79 -10.91 17.73
N TYR A 47 2.91 -10.43 18.23
CA TYR A 47 3.04 -9.13 18.89
C TYR A 47 4.40 -8.51 18.58
N ILE A 48 4.47 -7.19 18.74
CA ILE A 48 5.70 -6.43 18.58
C ILE A 48 6.43 -6.36 19.92
N GLU A 49 7.69 -6.76 19.92
CA GLU A 49 8.63 -6.60 21.04
C GLU A 49 9.75 -5.64 20.64
N GLY A 50 10.12 -4.71 21.53
CA GLY A 50 11.30 -3.86 21.35
C GLY A 50 12.56 -4.57 21.83
N GLN A 51 13.61 -4.56 21.01
CA GLN A 51 14.92 -5.14 21.32
C GLN A 51 16.04 -4.12 21.09
N GLU A 52 17.28 -4.47 21.43
CA GLU A 52 18.45 -3.64 21.12
C GLU A 52 18.51 -3.30 19.62
N ASN A 53 18.98 -2.09 19.30
CA ASN A 53 19.07 -1.53 17.94
C ASN A 53 20.15 -2.19 17.06
N ILE A 54 20.45 -3.45 17.28
CA ILE A 54 21.54 -4.15 16.63
C ILE A 54 20.98 -5.35 15.90
N LEU A 55 21.22 -5.41 14.60
CA LEU A 55 20.82 -6.52 13.74
C LEU A 55 22.03 -7.12 13.05
N GLN A 56 22.07 -8.44 12.93
CA GLN A 56 23.06 -9.13 12.12
C GLN A 56 22.43 -9.46 10.77
N ILE A 57 23.05 -8.96 9.69
CA ILE A 57 22.59 -9.20 8.32
C ILE A 57 23.59 -10.02 7.49
N GLY A 58 23.08 -10.83 6.56
CA GLY A 58 23.87 -11.62 5.60
C GLY A 58 24.33 -12.98 6.12
N CYS A 59 24.29 -13.99 5.25
CA CYS A 59 24.55 -15.39 5.65
C CYS A 59 25.96 -15.89 5.32
N ARG A 60 26.55 -15.43 4.21
CA ARG A 60 27.93 -15.78 3.82
C ARG A 60 28.98 -14.87 4.46
N GLY A 61 28.53 -13.95 5.31
CA GLY A 61 29.38 -13.08 6.11
C GLY A 61 28.52 -12.06 6.84
N GLU A 62 28.42 -12.24 8.14
CA GLU A 62 27.60 -11.42 9.00
C GLU A 62 28.12 -9.97 9.02
N LEU A 63 27.21 -9.03 8.83
CA LEU A 63 27.43 -7.62 9.06
C LEU A 63 26.54 -7.18 10.21
N LYS A 64 27.16 -6.72 11.29
CA LYS A 64 26.47 -6.08 12.40
C LYS A 64 26.09 -4.66 12.00
N VAL A 65 24.79 -4.35 11.99
CA VAL A 65 24.25 -3.03 11.65
C VAL A 65 23.50 -2.45 12.84
N GLU A 66 23.55 -1.13 12.95
CA GLU A 66 22.79 -0.37 13.94
C GLU A 66 21.54 0.18 13.26
N ILE A 67 20.38 -0.23 13.77
CA ILE A 67 19.07 0.18 13.30
C ILE A 67 18.79 1.59 13.82
N ALA A 68 18.64 2.54 12.90
CA ALA A 68 18.30 3.91 13.21
C ALA A 68 16.79 4.08 13.49
N PHE A 69 15.96 3.29 12.81
CA PHE A 69 14.54 3.19 13.11
C PHE A 69 13.97 1.83 12.73
N SER A 70 12.87 1.48 13.37
CA SER A 70 11.95 0.46 12.90
C SER A 70 10.56 1.08 12.69
N LEU A 71 9.87 0.70 11.63
CA LEU A 71 8.52 1.14 11.30
C LEU A 71 7.64 -0.08 11.13
N SER A 72 6.59 -0.22 11.94
CA SER A 72 5.58 -1.24 11.75
C SER A 72 4.40 -0.69 10.94
N LEU A 73 3.80 -1.56 10.13
CA LEU A 73 2.64 -1.31 9.30
C LEU A 73 1.60 -2.40 9.57
N SER A 74 0.43 -2.01 10.06
CA SER A 74 -0.68 -2.94 10.32
C SER A 74 -1.90 -2.62 9.45
N ASN A 75 -2.54 -3.69 8.94
CA ASN A 75 -3.83 -3.66 8.25
C ASN A 75 -4.50 -5.03 8.37
N ASP A 76 -5.41 -5.18 9.32
CA ASP A 76 -6.02 -6.47 9.66
C ASP A 76 -6.76 -7.12 8.48
N PHE A 77 -7.31 -6.34 7.54
CA PHE A 77 -7.94 -6.95 6.36
C PHE A 77 -6.92 -7.71 5.51
N LEU A 78 -5.72 -7.13 5.33
CA LEU A 78 -4.69 -7.71 4.49
C LEU A 78 -4.00 -8.92 5.13
N PHE A 79 -3.82 -8.87 6.45
CA PHE A 79 -3.10 -9.89 7.19
C PHE A 79 -4.01 -10.97 7.77
N GLU A 80 -5.18 -10.63 8.27
CA GLU A 80 -6.01 -11.59 9.01
C GLU A 80 -7.22 -12.02 8.17
N GLU A 81 -8.02 -11.06 7.70
CA GLU A 81 -9.31 -11.38 7.05
C GLU A 81 -9.13 -11.96 5.64
N TYR A 82 -8.25 -11.39 4.81
CA TYR A 82 -8.13 -11.76 3.40
C TYR A 82 -7.61 -13.19 3.18
N PRO A 83 -6.53 -13.66 3.85
CA PRO A 83 -6.10 -15.05 3.73
C PRO A 83 -7.18 -16.05 4.13
N GLU A 84 -7.93 -15.78 5.21
CA GLU A 84 -9.06 -16.63 5.65
C GLU A 84 -10.18 -16.69 4.61
N ILE A 85 -10.55 -15.54 4.04
CA ILE A 85 -11.54 -15.43 2.95
C ILE A 85 -11.14 -16.24 1.72
N MET A 86 -9.83 -16.41 1.49
CA MET A 86 -9.22 -17.04 0.33
C MET A 86 -8.86 -18.52 0.54
N ALA A 87 -9.19 -19.11 1.69
CA ALA A 87 -8.85 -20.48 2.09
C ALA A 87 -8.92 -21.47 0.91
N GLY A 88 -7.75 -21.98 0.51
CA GLY A 88 -7.58 -22.94 -0.60
C GLY A 88 -6.62 -22.50 -1.73
N LYS A 89 -6.04 -21.29 -1.69
CA LYS A 89 -4.98 -20.88 -2.64
C LYS A 89 -3.79 -20.29 -1.88
N TRP A 90 -2.61 -20.74 -2.29
CA TRP A 90 -1.21 -20.38 -1.94
C TRP A 90 -0.90 -18.91 -1.57
N ILE A 91 -1.62 -18.34 -0.62
CA ILE A 91 -1.26 -17.08 0.02
C ILE A 91 -0.62 -17.47 1.33
N ASP A 92 0.59 -16.99 1.57
CA ASP A 92 1.28 -17.17 2.86
C ASP A 92 0.32 -16.73 3.96
N TYR A 93 -0.04 -17.64 4.85
CA TYR A 93 -0.98 -17.36 5.93
C TYR A 93 -0.32 -16.37 6.89
N HIS A 94 -0.91 -15.20 7.07
CA HIS A 94 -0.53 -14.26 8.11
C HIS A 94 -1.49 -14.46 9.30
N PRO A 95 -1.00 -14.93 10.46
CA PRO A 95 -1.82 -15.09 11.66
C PRO A 95 -2.13 -13.75 12.32
N GLU A 96 -3.09 -13.79 13.25
CA GLU A 96 -3.55 -12.66 14.06
C GLU A 96 -2.38 -11.89 14.69
N GLY A 97 -2.45 -10.56 14.65
CA GLY A 97 -1.45 -9.65 15.22
C GLY A 97 -0.18 -9.50 14.39
N PHE A 98 -0.15 -10.00 13.15
CA PHE A 98 0.98 -9.78 12.25
C PHE A 98 1.08 -8.30 11.83
N GLU A 99 2.30 -7.75 11.82
CA GLU A 99 2.57 -6.39 11.35
C GLU A 99 3.84 -6.42 10.49
N MET A 100 3.81 -5.80 9.31
CA MET A 100 5.02 -5.71 8.50
C MET A 100 5.98 -4.70 9.14
N ILE A 101 7.25 -5.07 9.30
CA ILE A 101 8.26 -4.19 9.89
C ILE A 101 9.31 -3.82 8.84
N LEU A 102 9.53 -2.52 8.67
CA LEU A 102 10.65 -1.97 7.93
C LEU A 102 11.73 -1.48 8.90
N TYR A 103 12.97 -1.76 8.56
CA TYR A 103 14.14 -1.30 9.27
C TYR A 103 14.85 -0.22 8.45
N GLY A 104 15.36 0.78 9.16
CA GLY A 104 16.18 1.84 8.62
C GLY A 104 17.60 1.76 9.15
N VAL A 105 18.60 1.74 8.28
CA VAL A 105 20.03 1.88 8.64
C VAL A 105 20.57 3.14 8.00
N LYS A 106 21.24 3.98 8.80
CA LYS A 106 21.84 5.21 8.29
C LYS A 106 23.03 4.90 7.38
N LYS A 107 23.06 5.52 6.20
CA LYS A 107 24.18 5.43 5.27
C LYS A 107 25.43 6.05 5.88
N LYS A 108 26.59 5.43 5.65
CA LYS A 108 27.89 5.89 6.14
C LYS A 108 28.84 6.27 5.01
N GLY A 109 28.49 5.95 3.76
CA GLY A 109 29.35 6.12 2.60
C GLY A 109 30.50 5.11 2.57
N GLY A 110 31.31 5.21 1.52
CA GLY A 110 32.51 4.40 1.34
C GLY A 110 32.23 2.90 1.30
N SER A 111 33.10 2.11 1.92
CA SER A 111 33.02 0.64 1.88
C SER A 111 31.84 0.06 2.67
N PHE A 112 31.35 0.75 3.70
CA PHE A 112 30.24 0.24 4.51
C PHE A 112 28.97 0.08 3.69
N ASP A 113 28.59 1.11 2.93
CA ASP A 113 27.38 1.12 2.11
C ASP A 113 27.41 0.00 1.06
N SER A 114 28.55 -0.19 0.39
CA SER A 114 28.73 -1.28 -0.59
C SER A 114 28.68 -2.68 0.05
N ILE A 115 29.25 -2.84 1.25
CA ILE A 115 29.18 -4.12 1.98
C ILE A 115 27.74 -4.37 2.43
N PHE A 116 27.04 -3.35 2.94
CA PHE A 116 25.64 -3.47 3.35
C PHE A 116 24.76 -3.96 2.19
N GLU A 117 24.85 -3.32 1.02
CA GLU A 117 24.09 -3.71 -0.18
C GLU A 117 24.38 -5.17 -0.57
N ALA A 118 25.65 -5.58 -0.56
CA ALA A 118 26.02 -6.96 -0.85
C ALA A 118 25.49 -7.96 0.20
N ARG A 119 25.37 -7.57 1.48
CA ARG A 119 24.90 -8.45 2.56
C ARG A 119 23.39 -8.54 2.66
N ILE A 120 22.66 -7.45 2.39
CA ILE A 120 21.19 -7.46 2.50
C ILE A 120 20.54 -8.31 1.41
N GLU A 121 21.19 -8.40 0.24
CA GLU A 121 20.77 -9.23 -0.88
C GLU A 121 21.31 -10.68 -0.80
N ASP A 122 22.19 -10.97 0.18
CA ASP A 122 22.80 -12.28 0.30
C ASP A 122 21.75 -13.36 0.61
N TYR A 123 21.47 -14.19 -0.38
CA TYR A 123 20.43 -15.20 -0.28
C TYR A 123 20.85 -16.36 0.61
N CYS A 124 20.06 -16.60 1.65
CA CYS A 124 20.25 -17.72 2.56
C CYS A 124 19.41 -18.93 2.13
N VAL A 125 20.01 -20.12 2.16
CA VAL A 125 19.26 -21.39 2.13
C VAL A 125 18.22 -21.29 3.25
N TYR A 126 16.93 -21.54 2.94
CA TYR A 126 15.72 -21.28 3.76
C TYR A 126 14.90 -20.01 3.48
N GLY A 127 15.07 -19.35 2.33
CA GLY A 127 14.02 -18.46 1.79
C GLY A 127 13.91 -17.09 2.46
N GLN A 128 15.03 -16.51 2.89
CA GLN A 128 15.07 -15.09 3.19
C GLN A 128 14.98 -14.31 1.87
N HIS A 129 13.78 -13.83 1.56
CA HIS A 129 13.55 -12.87 0.50
C HIS A 129 13.45 -11.51 1.15
N ASN A 130 14.52 -10.71 1.15
CA ASN A 130 14.46 -9.35 1.68
C ASN A 130 13.89 -8.41 0.61
N TYR A 131 13.08 -7.43 1.02
CA TYR A 131 12.90 -6.21 0.25
C TYR A 131 13.94 -5.19 0.69
N PHE A 132 14.52 -4.49 -0.26
CA PHE A 132 15.51 -3.44 -0.02
C PHE A 132 15.23 -2.23 -0.94
N THR A 133 15.39 -1.03 -0.39
CA THR A 133 15.41 0.24 -1.10
C THR A 133 16.21 1.27 -0.29
N SER A 134 16.31 2.51 -0.78
CA SER A 134 17.02 3.55 -0.05
C SER A 134 16.41 4.93 -0.26
N SER A 135 16.48 5.76 0.78
CA SER A 135 16.28 7.21 0.71
C SER A 135 17.63 7.91 0.54
N LYS A 136 17.67 9.24 0.68
CA LYS A 136 18.94 9.98 0.65
C LYS A 136 19.91 9.49 1.73
N ASP A 137 19.44 9.37 2.97
CA ASP A 137 20.29 9.15 4.15
C ASP A 137 20.17 7.74 4.76
N TYR A 138 19.20 6.93 4.29
CA TYR A 138 18.90 5.63 4.89
C TYR A 138 18.79 4.52 3.86
N PHE A 139 19.26 3.33 4.24
CA PHE A 139 18.85 2.05 3.67
C PHE A 139 17.56 1.60 4.37
N ILE A 140 16.56 1.18 3.62
CA ILE A 140 15.24 0.77 4.11
C ILE A 140 14.97 -0.65 3.64
N PHE A 141 14.65 -1.56 4.56
CA PHE A 141 14.52 -2.97 4.21
C PHE A 141 13.59 -3.73 5.15
N THR A 142 13.05 -4.85 4.66
CA THR A 142 12.42 -5.88 5.52
C THR A 142 13.46 -6.93 5.87
N TYR A 143 13.43 -7.47 7.08
CA TYR A 143 14.38 -8.50 7.49
C TYR A 143 13.79 -9.48 8.52
N GLN A 144 13.28 -10.61 8.04
CA GLN A 144 12.96 -11.79 8.86
C GLN A 144 12.65 -13.00 7.94
N TYR A 145 12.71 -14.21 8.49
CA TYR A 145 12.31 -15.43 7.77
C TYR A 145 10.83 -15.40 7.34
N ALA A 146 10.59 -15.81 6.09
CA ALA A 146 9.31 -16.08 5.40
C ALA A 146 8.21 -15.00 5.42
N MET A 147 7.80 -14.47 6.58
CA MET A 147 6.56 -13.69 6.71
C MET A 147 6.78 -12.18 6.60
N ASN A 148 7.86 -11.65 7.18
CA ASN A 148 8.24 -10.24 7.04
C ASN A 148 9.37 -10.07 6.03
N GLY A 149 9.09 -10.47 4.79
CA GLY A 149 10.03 -10.41 3.67
C GLY A 149 9.41 -9.79 2.40
N GLY A 150 10.17 -9.82 1.31
CA GLY A 150 9.82 -9.31 0.00
C GLY A 150 8.57 -9.94 -0.64
N GLY A 151 8.14 -11.11 -0.18
CA GLY A 151 6.84 -11.71 -0.55
C GLY A 151 5.66 -10.80 -0.17
N SER A 152 5.63 -10.37 1.09
CA SER A 152 4.64 -9.43 1.63
C SER A 152 4.67 -8.09 0.89
N VAL A 153 5.87 -7.57 0.63
CA VAL A 153 6.05 -6.33 -0.15
C VAL A 153 5.56 -6.49 -1.60
N LYS A 154 5.77 -7.65 -2.24
CA LYS A 154 5.27 -7.92 -3.59
C LYS A 154 3.75 -7.83 -3.64
N GLY A 155 3.05 -8.38 -2.65
CA GLY A 155 1.59 -8.24 -2.53
C GLY A 155 1.15 -6.78 -2.52
N TYR A 156 1.83 -5.93 -1.75
CA TYR A 156 1.54 -4.49 -1.71
C TYR A 156 1.84 -3.75 -3.00
N LYS A 157 2.90 -4.15 -3.72
CA LYS A 157 3.21 -3.62 -5.05
C LYS A 157 2.13 -4.01 -6.06
N ASP A 158 1.69 -5.28 -6.04
CA ASP A 158 0.67 -5.78 -6.95
C ASP A 158 -0.69 -5.12 -6.72
N MET A 159 -0.98 -4.70 -5.49
CA MET A 159 -2.16 -3.91 -5.12
C MET A 159 -2.01 -2.41 -5.35
N GLY A 160 -0.79 -1.90 -5.62
CA GLY A 160 -0.52 -0.47 -5.79
C GLY A 160 -0.43 0.35 -4.50
N LEU A 161 -0.47 -0.28 -3.33
CA LEU A 161 -0.36 0.39 -2.02
C LEU A 161 1.09 0.80 -1.70
N TRP A 162 2.05 0.01 -2.18
CA TRP A 162 3.46 0.16 -1.80
C TRP A 162 4.11 1.45 -2.29
N GLN A 163 3.80 1.85 -3.53
CA GLN A 163 4.47 2.98 -4.17
C GLN A 163 4.16 4.29 -3.46
N GLU A 164 2.87 4.60 -3.26
CA GLU A 164 2.44 5.83 -2.58
C GLU A 164 2.98 5.91 -1.15
N PHE A 165 2.95 4.79 -0.43
CA PHE A 165 3.54 4.69 0.90
C PHE A 165 5.04 5.02 0.88
N MET A 166 5.82 4.34 0.03
CA MET A 166 7.28 4.53 -0.02
C MET A 166 7.68 5.93 -0.48
N GLU A 167 6.94 6.53 -1.42
CA GLU A 167 7.16 7.91 -1.86
C GLU A 167 6.94 8.90 -0.72
N GLY A 168 5.82 8.79 0.00
CA GLY A 168 5.52 9.65 1.15
C GLY A 168 6.51 9.46 2.30
N PHE A 169 6.87 8.21 2.61
CA PHE A 169 7.80 7.88 3.68
C PHE A 169 9.22 8.36 3.38
N SER A 170 9.73 8.11 2.17
CA SER A 170 11.07 8.58 1.77
C SER A 170 11.12 10.11 1.71
N TYR A 171 10.07 10.76 1.21
CA TYR A 171 9.99 12.21 1.17
C TYR A 171 10.13 12.84 2.56
N TRP A 172 9.47 12.24 3.57
CA TRP A 172 9.56 12.67 4.96
C TRP A 172 10.94 12.39 5.56
N LEU A 173 11.47 11.18 5.41
CA LEU A 173 12.81 10.81 5.91
C LEU A 173 13.90 11.77 5.42
N ASP A 174 13.80 12.25 4.19
CA ASP A 174 14.80 13.14 3.58
C ASP A 174 14.68 14.61 4.03
N ARG A 175 13.63 14.99 4.78
CA ARG A 175 13.31 16.39 5.09
C ARG A 175 13.01 16.68 6.55
N ALA A 176 12.62 15.67 7.32
CA ALA A 176 12.25 15.81 8.72
C ALA A 176 13.26 15.10 9.63
N PRO A 177 13.47 15.61 10.86
CA PRO A 177 14.20 14.86 11.88
C PRO A 177 13.50 13.53 12.16
N LEU A 178 14.30 12.46 12.22
CA LEU A 178 13.81 11.14 12.60
C LEU A 178 13.36 11.16 14.07
N LYS A 179 12.12 10.74 14.32
CA LYS A 179 11.56 10.64 15.67
C LYS A 179 10.37 9.69 15.73
N ASP A 180 10.11 9.18 16.92
CA ASP A 180 9.00 8.27 17.18
C ASP A 180 7.65 8.91 16.85
N PHE A 181 6.76 8.13 16.26
CA PHE A 181 5.37 8.52 16.04
C PHE A 181 4.44 7.31 15.99
N ASN A 182 3.16 7.57 16.21
CA ASN A 182 2.07 6.64 15.96
C ASN A 182 1.00 7.36 15.13
N LEU A 183 0.65 6.78 13.98
CA LEU A 183 -0.39 7.29 13.10
C LEU A 183 -1.41 6.19 12.86
N LYS A 184 -2.69 6.49 13.13
CA LYS A 184 -3.78 5.59 12.82
C LYS A 184 -4.28 5.81 11.39
N ALA A 185 -4.66 4.72 10.73
CA ALA A 185 -5.36 4.79 9.47
C ALA A 185 -6.68 5.55 9.63
N LEU A 186 -7.11 6.21 8.56
CA LEU A 186 -8.38 6.94 8.57
C LEU A 186 -9.55 5.96 8.47
N SER A 187 -10.52 6.11 9.38
CA SER A 187 -11.72 5.27 9.37
C SER A 187 -12.57 5.51 8.13
N GLU A 188 -13.41 4.53 7.80
CA GLU A 188 -14.38 4.55 6.71
C GLU A 188 -15.20 5.85 6.63
N ASP A 189 -15.62 6.36 7.79
CA ASP A 189 -16.54 7.49 7.92
C ASP A 189 -15.83 8.85 7.80
N SER A 190 -14.52 8.88 8.06
CA SER A 190 -13.76 10.14 8.06
C SER A 190 -13.55 10.70 6.65
N LEU A 191 -13.69 9.87 5.61
CA LEU A 191 -13.49 10.26 4.21
C LEU A 191 -14.78 10.26 3.37
N ILE A 192 -15.89 9.74 3.91
CA ILE A 192 -17.16 9.57 3.19
C ILE A 192 -18.29 10.04 4.10
N GLY A 193 -19.16 10.92 3.62
CA GLY A 193 -20.39 11.26 4.36
C GLY A 193 -21.25 10.01 4.62
N SER A 194 -21.98 9.98 5.73
CA SER A 194 -22.62 8.80 6.33
C SER A 194 -23.49 7.89 5.42
N ASP A 195 -23.97 8.36 4.27
CA ASP A 195 -25.08 7.71 3.55
C ASP A 195 -24.79 7.26 2.11
N PHE A 196 -23.53 7.05 1.73
CA PHE A 196 -23.23 6.65 0.35
C PHE A 196 -23.53 5.17 0.05
N ASN A 197 -24.54 4.90 -0.78
CA ASN A 197 -24.83 3.57 -1.29
C ASN A 197 -23.82 3.15 -2.37
N TRP A 198 -22.88 2.27 -2.05
CA TRP A 198 -21.88 1.76 -2.99
C TRP A 198 -22.44 0.81 -4.06
N LYS A 199 -23.67 0.30 -3.93
CA LYS A 199 -24.28 -0.57 -4.95
C LYS A 199 -24.60 0.25 -6.21
N GLY A 200 -24.30 -0.31 -7.37
CA GLY A 200 -24.53 0.36 -8.65
C GLY A 200 -23.53 -0.02 -9.71
N GLU A 201 -23.62 0.68 -10.84
CA GLU A 201 -22.72 0.56 -11.97
C GLU A 201 -21.64 1.64 -11.86
N TYR A 202 -20.39 1.29 -12.15
CA TYR A 202 -19.23 2.17 -12.11
C TYR A 202 -18.51 2.15 -13.44
N MET A 203 -18.30 3.34 -13.97
CA MET A 203 -17.62 3.59 -15.22
C MET A 203 -16.14 3.85 -14.98
N VAL A 204 -15.27 3.23 -15.77
CA VAL A 204 -13.83 3.42 -15.68
C VAL A 204 -13.42 4.65 -16.49
N LEU A 205 -12.88 5.65 -15.81
CA LEU A 205 -12.22 6.80 -16.42
C LEU A 205 -10.70 6.53 -16.48
N PRO A 206 -10.10 6.46 -17.68
CA PRO A 206 -8.67 6.21 -17.84
C PRO A 206 -7.81 7.26 -17.15
N ARG A 207 -6.60 6.86 -16.72
CA ARG A 207 -5.65 7.73 -16.02
C ARG A 207 -5.40 9.06 -16.74
N ASP A 208 -5.16 9.02 -18.05
CA ASP A 208 -4.89 10.23 -18.85
C ASP A 208 -6.05 11.22 -18.84
N SER A 209 -7.28 10.72 -18.75
CA SER A 209 -8.48 11.56 -18.62
C SER A 209 -8.62 12.16 -17.22
N MET A 210 -8.10 11.50 -16.19
CA MET A 210 -8.10 12.06 -14.83
C MET A 210 -7.15 13.24 -14.69
N LEU A 211 -6.09 13.33 -15.51
CA LEU A 211 -5.13 14.44 -15.46
C LEU A 211 -5.77 15.80 -15.79
N ALA A 212 -6.96 15.80 -16.41
CA ALA A 212 -7.73 17.01 -16.66
C ALA A 212 -8.39 17.58 -15.38
N PHE A 213 -8.35 16.87 -14.26
CA PHE A 213 -8.99 17.26 -13.01
C PHE A 213 -7.96 17.59 -11.94
N THR A 214 -8.11 18.76 -11.32
CA THR A 214 -7.32 19.15 -10.15
C THR A 214 -7.79 18.46 -8.87
N ASP A 215 -9.08 18.15 -8.77
CA ASP A 215 -9.69 17.41 -7.66
C ASP A 215 -10.68 16.37 -8.21
N LEU A 216 -10.47 15.10 -7.84
CA LEU A 216 -11.35 14.00 -8.26
C LEU A 216 -12.74 14.08 -7.65
N LYS A 217 -12.97 14.88 -6.59
CA LYS A 217 -14.31 15.15 -6.06
C LYS A 217 -15.20 15.86 -7.09
N GLN A 218 -14.64 16.52 -8.10
CA GLN A 218 -15.38 17.12 -9.22
C GLN A 218 -16.07 16.08 -10.11
N LEU A 219 -15.71 14.79 -9.95
CA LEU A 219 -16.32 13.69 -10.71
C LEU A 219 -17.60 13.16 -10.05
N VAL A 220 -17.91 13.58 -8.82
CA VAL A 220 -19.13 13.15 -8.12
C VAL A 220 -20.37 13.58 -8.91
N GLY A 221 -21.25 12.62 -9.21
CA GLY A 221 -22.49 12.86 -9.94
C GLY A 221 -22.32 13.19 -11.42
N ARG A 222 -21.10 13.10 -11.97
CA ARG A 222 -20.87 13.36 -13.40
C ARG A 222 -21.41 12.20 -14.24
N GLU A 223 -22.23 12.53 -15.25
CA GLU A 223 -22.63 11.55 -16.26
C GLU A 223 -21.44 11.18 -17.15
N ILE A 224 -21.05 9.91 -17.12
CA ILE A 224 -20.02 9.37 -17.99
C ILE A 224 -20.70 8.53 -19.06
N LYS A 225 -20.66 9.03 -20.29
CA LYS A 225 -21.17 8.30 -21.44
C LYS A 225 -20.44 6.95 -21.57
N ARG A 226 -21.22 5.89 -21.84
CA ARG A 226 -20.70 4.52 -21.94
C ARG A 226 -19.61 4.34 -23.00
N GLU A 227 -19.68 5.10 -24.07
CA GLU A 227 -18.67 5.10 -25.14
C GLU A 227 -17.29 5.64 -24.72
N ASN A 228 -17.21 6.45 -23.67
CA ASN A 228 -15.96 7.07 -23.20
C ASN A 228 -15.24 6.24 -22.12
N SER A 229 -15.81 5.09 -21.72
CA SER A 229 -15.31 4.25 -20.65
C SER A 229 -14.90 2.89 -21.19
N SER A 230 -13.68 2.46 -20.90
CA SER A 230 -13.13 1.18 -21.39
C SER A 230 -13.66 -0.04 -20.62
N ARG A 231 -14.20 0.12 -19.40
CA ARG A 231 -14.73 -1.00 -18.60
C ARG A 231 -15.86 -0.55 -17.68
N LEU A 232 -16.70 -1.50 -17.25
CA LEU A 232 -17.79 -1.27 -16.30
C LEU A 232 -17.68 -2.27 -15.14
N VAL A 233 -17.82 -1.79 -13.91
CA VAL A 233 -17.90 -2.65 -12.71
C VAL A 233 -19.27 -2.46 -12.07
N LYS A 234 -19.96 -3.54 -11.72
CA LYS A 234 -21.26 -3.49 -11.04
C LYS A 234 -21.17 -4.09 -9.64
N LEU A 235 -21.39 -3.28 -8.61
CA LEU A 235 -21.49 -3.72 -7.22
C LEU A 235 -22.95 -4.05 -6.89
N LYS A 236 -23.23 -5.29 -6.47
CA LYS A 236 -24.61 -5.79 -6.25
C LYS A 236 -25.03 -5.80 -4.79
N SER A 237 -24.11 -6.16 -3.92
CA SER A 237 -24.30 -6.20 -2.47
C SER A 237 -22.95 -5.95 -1.80
N TRP A 238 -22.96 -5.85 -0.47
CA TRP A 238 -21.77 -5.60 0.37
C TRP A 238 -20.57 -6.49 0.05
N ASN A 239 -20.77 -7.72 -0.47
CA ASN A 239 -19.69 -8.66 -0.74
C ASN A 239 -19.67 -9.23 -2.19
N LYS A 240 -20.56 -8.76 -3.07
CA LYS A 240 -20.70 -9.31 -4.43
C LYS A 240 -20.58 -8.24 -5.49
N ALA A 241 -19.68 -8.46 -6.44
CA ALA A 241 -19.47 -7.63 -7.61
C ALA A 241 -19.60 -8.44 -8.91
N LYS A 242 -19.75 -7.72 -10.02
CA LYS A 242 -19.66 -8.25 -11.38
C LYS A 242 -18.83 -7.29 -12.21
N SER A 243 -17.68 -7.75 -12.71
CA SER A 243 -16.94 -7.03 -13.75
C SER A 243 -17.63 -7.26 -15.09
N ILE A 244 -17.74 -6.20 -15.89
CA ILE A 244 -18.30 -6.21 -17.24
C ILE A 244 -17.24 -5.58 -18.15
N SER A 245 -16.48 -6.41 -18.86
CA SER A 245 -15.50 -5.93 -19.84
C SER A 245 -16.22 -5.40 -21.10
N ASN A 246 -15.67 -4.30 -21.63
CA ASN A 246 -15.91 -3.64 -22.92
C ASN A 246 -17.20 -3.95 -23.70
N TYR A 247 -17.93 -2.87 -24.05
CA TYR A 247 -19.08 -2.90 -24.98
C TYR A 247 -18.74 -3.44 -26.39
N ARG A 248 -17.45 -3.54 -26.73
CA ARG A 248 -16.95 -3.99 -28.04
C ARG A 248 -16.33 -5.39 -28.05
N GLU A 249 -16.22 -6.07 -26.91
CA GLU A 249 -15.69 -7.44 -26.87
C GLU A 249 -16.83 -8.47 -26.88
N PRO A 250 -16.66 -9.63 -27.52
CA PRO A 250 -17.66 -10.71 -27.49
C PRO A 250 -18.01 -11.05 -26.03
N LYS A 251 -19.29 -11.34 -25.77
CA LYS A 251 -19.87 -11.69 -24.45
C LYS A 251 -19.21 -12.90 -23.74
N ALA A 252 -18.16 -13.49 -24.30
CA ALA A 252 -17.54 -14.73 -23.85
C ALA A 252 -16.77 -14.61 -22.52
N ASN A 253 -16.31 -13.43 -22.12
CA ASN A 253 -15.54 -13.25 -20.87
C ASN A 253 -16.36 -12.63 -19.71
N TRP A 254 -17.63 -13.01 -19.59
CA TRP A 254 -18.48 -12.53 -18.49
C TRP A 254 -18.16 -13.27 -17.19
N TYR A 255 -17.42 -12.61 -16.30
CA TYR A 255 -17.19 -13.05 -14.91
C TYR A 255 -18.45 -12.83 -14.06
N LYS A 256 -19.54 -13.55 -14.34
CA LYS A 256 -20.80 -13.46 -13.60
C LYS A 256 -20.60 -14.00 -12.19
N ASN A 257 -20.66 -13.12 -11.18
CA ASN A 257 -20.51 -13.43 -9.75
C ASN A 257 -19.16 -14.07 -9.36
N LYS A 258 -18.12 -13.90 -10.19
CA LYS A 258 -16.75 -14.33 -9.89
C LYS A 258 -15.92 -13.26 -9.18
N ALA A 259 -16.53 -12.11 -8.91
CA ALA A 259 -15.92 -11.01 -8.19
C ALA A 259 -16.56 -10.87 -6.80
N LYS A 260 -15.72 -10.86 -5.78
CA LYS A 260 -16.08 -10.50 -4.41
C LYS A 260 -15.42 -9.16 -4.10
N TRP A 261 -16.00 -8.40 -3.20
CA TRP A 261 -15.36 -7.18 -2.75
C TRP A 261 -15.62 -6.96 -1.26
N TRP A 262 -14.78 -6.17 -0.64
CA TRP A 262 -14.85 -5.78 0.76
C TRP A 262 -14.45 -4.31 0.87
N ARG A 263 -14.91 -3.67 1.93
CA ARG A 263 -14.45 -2.34 2.31
C ARG A 263 -13.80 -2.46 3.68
N ARG A 264 -12.65 -1.84 3.83
CA ARG A 264 -11.95 -1.68 5.10
C ARG A 264 -11.29 -0.32 5.05
N GLN A 265 -11.58 0.54 6.04
CA GLN A 265 -11.11 1.93 6.05
C GLN A 265 -11.52 2.63 4.72
N ASN A 266 -10.70 3.52 4.19
CA ASN A 266 -10.99 4.16 2.90
C ASN A 266 -10.65 3.31 1.67
N LEU A 267 -10.43 2.01 1.83
CA LEU A 267 -10.08 1.09 0.77
C LEU A 267 -11.24 0.15 0.44
N ILE A 268 -11.40 -0.10 -0.86
CA ILE A 268 -12.26 -1.14 -1.42
C ILE A 268 -11.36 -2.18 -2.06
N TYR A 269 -11.48 -3.40 -1.58
CA TYR A 269 -10.75 -4.57 -2.04
C TYR A 269 -11.66 -5.34 -2.98
N VAL A 270 -11.23 -5.64 -4.20
CA VAL A 270 -12.01 -6.43 -5.17
C VAL A 270 -11.18 -7.62 -5.58
N TRP A 271 -11.63 -8.81 -5.19
CA TRP A 271 -11.06 -10.06 -5.67
C TRP A 271 -11.84 -10.58 -6.86
N VAL A 272 -11.13 -10.97 -7.91
CA VAL A 272 -11.72 -11.60 -9.10
C VAL A 272 -11.09 -12.96 -9.32
N GLU A 273 -11.93 -13.99 -9.43
CA GLU A 273 -11.49 -15.37 -9.71
C GLU A 273 -10.65 -15.42 -11.00
N GLY A 274 -9.41 -15.88 -10.87
CA GLY A 274 -8.44 -15.99 -11.96
C GLY A 274 -7.65 -14.71 -12.26
N TRP A 275 -7.96 -13.58 -11.62
CA TRP A 275 -7.23 -12.32 -11.77
C TRP A 275 -6.49 -11.90 -10.48
N GLY A 276 -7.05 -12.23 -9.31
CA GLY A 276 -6.45 -11.89 -8.01
C GLY A 276 -7.15 -10.72 -7.30
N LEU A 277 -6.49 -10.18 -6.28
CA LEU A 277 -6.96 -9.07 -5.46
C LEU A 277 -6.49 -7.73 -6.04
N GLU A 278 -7.43 -6.81 -6.22
CA GLU A 278 -7.21 -5.43 -6.62
C GLU A 278 -7.68 -4.48 -5.52
N VAL A 279 -7.02 -3.33 -5.36
CA VAL A 279 -7.36 -2.34 -4.32
C VAL A 279 -7.71 -1.01 -4.95
N TYR A 280 -8.72 -0.38 -4.37
CA TYR A 280 -9.26 0.90 -4.80
C TYR A 280 -9.36 1.84 -3.60
N ARG A 281 -8.78 3.04 -3.69
CA ARG A 281 -9.01 4.08 -2.69
C ARG A 281 -10.29 4.83 -2.99
N VAL A 282 -11.11 5.03 -1.96
CA VAL A 282 -12.23 5.96 -2.04
C VAL A 282 -11.71 7.40 -2.02
N SER A 283 -11.94 8.12 -3.12
CA SER A 283 -11.57 9.54 -3.23
C SER A 283 -12.74 10.46 -2.85
N ALA A 284 -13.96 10.04 -3.13
CA ALA A 284 -15.20 10.77 -2.83
C ALA A 284 -16.39 9.79 -2.88
N PRO A 285 -17.59 10.19 -2.40
CA PRO A 285 -18.81 9.41 -2.60
C PRO A 285 -19.01 9.05 -4.09
N GLY A 286 -18.89 7.76 -4.41
CA GLY A 286 -19.06 7.26 -5.77
C GLY A 286 -17.86 7.42 -6.69
N VAL A 287 -16.72 7.88 -6.18
CA VAL A 287 -15.47 8.02 -6.94
C VAL A 287 -14.38 7.22 -6.24
N MET A 288 -13.89 6.18 -6.89
CA MET A 288 -12.77 5.36 -6.43
C MET A 288 -11.58 5.50 -7.39
N VAL A 289 -10.37 5.30 -6.90
CA VAL A 289 -9.15 5.24 -7.71
C VAL A 289 -8.54 3.86 -7.54
N GLN A 290 -8.33 3.14 -8.63
CA GLN A 290 -7.62 1.88 -8.60
C GLN A 290 -6.13 2.14 -8.35
N MET A 291 -5.59 1.50 -7.32
CA MET A 291 -4.30 1.89 -6.73
C MET A 291 -3.10 1.52 -7.61
N LYS A 292 -3.16 0.40 -8.33
CA LYS A 292 -2.04 -0.13 -9.13
C LYS A 292 -1.77 0.62 -10.45
N HIS A 293 -2.83 1.04 -11.12
CA HIS A 293 -2.83 1.60 -12.46
C HIS A 293 -3.31 3.05 -12.48
N GLY A 294 -3.97 3.51 -11.41
CA GLY A 294 -4.38 4.90 -11.26
C GLY A 294 -5.49 5.30 -12.22
N PHE A 295 -6.48 4.43 -12.49
CA PHE A 295 -7.72 4.84 -13.17
C PHE A 295 -8.85 5.06 -12.15
N ALA A 296 -9.81 5.93 -12.48
CA ALA A 296 -10.94 6.20 -11.61
C ALA A 296 -12.14 5.32 -11.97
N LEU A 297 -12.93 4.94 -10.96
CA LEU A 297 -14.24 4.36 -11.10
C LEU A 297 -15.25 5.35 -10.57
N ILE A 298 -16.18 5.74 -11.43
CA ILE A 298 -17.18 6.76 -11.11
C ILE A 298 -18.54 6.12 -11.22
N LYS A 299 -19.32 6.21 -10.14
CA LYS A 299 -20.65 5.64 -10.07
C LYS A 299 -21.52 6.29 -11.14
N SER A 300 -22.06 5.47 -12.03
CA SER A 300 -23.13 5.89 -12.94
C SER A 300 -24.36 6.22 -12.11
N SER A 301 -24.95 7.38 -12.42
CA SER A 301 -26.34 7.68 -12.09
C SER A 301 -27.28 6.57 -12.55
#